data_AF-A0A432Y9V8-F1
#
_entry.id   AF-A0A432Y9V8-F1
#
_cell.length_a   1.000
_cell.length_b   1.000
_cell.length_c   1.000
_cell.angle_alpha   90.00
_cell.angle_beta   90.00
_cell.angle_gamma   90.00
#
_symmetry.space_group_name_H-M   'P 1'
#
loop_
_entity.id
_entity.type
_entity.pdbx_description
1 polymer ?
#
loop_
_entity_poly.entity_id
_entity_poly.type
_entity_poly.pdbx_seq_one_letter_code
_entity_poly.pdbx_strand_id
1 'polypeptide(L)'
;MTSAHPVVNYQGDLYSFGDYEALSRALKYDSTNQTWTPTNLPYIGRRHTAAVVFNDSIYVIGGNTGSRGPFLDTVQVFDMAVE
;
A
#
# COMPACT_ATOMS: atom_id res chain seq x y z
N MET A 1 -1.91 10.13 -6.39
CA MET A 1 -0.72 9.24 -6.44
C MET A 1 0.11 9.65 -7.65
N THR A 2 1.44 9.46 -7.61
CA THR A 2 2.31 9.80 -8.74
C THR A 2 2.86 8.57 -9.45
N SER A 3 3.80 7.85 -8.82
CA SER A 3 4.42 6.62 -9.35
C SER A 3 5.09 5.83 -8.22
N ALA A 4 5.58 4.62 -8.52
CA ALA A 4 6.22 3.70 -7.57
C ALA A 4 5.33 3.20 -6.43
N HIS A 5 4.01 3.38 -6.54
CA HIS A 5 3.04 2.75 -5.65
C HIS A 5 2.65 1.37 -6.20
N PRO A 6 2.49 0.34 -5.36
CA PRO A 6 1.76 -0.85 -5.73
C PRO A 6 0.25 -0.56 -5.63
N VAL A 7 -0.56 -1.40 -6.24
CA VAL A 7 -2.01 -1.43 -6.03
C VAL A 7 -2.44 -2.89 -5.92
N VAL A 8 -3.35 -3.18 -5.00
CA VAL A 8 -4.01 -4.49 -4.88
C VAL A 8 -5.52 -4.33 -4.84
N ASN A 9 -6.24 -5.35 -5.30
CA ASN A 9 -7.68 -5.45 -5.13
C ASN A 9 -8.01 -6.30 -3.91
N TYR A 10 -8.89 -5.83 -3.02
CA TYR A 10 -9.45 -6.62 -1.94
C TYR A 10 -10.95 -6.32 -1.82
N GLN A 11 -11.77 -7.38 -1.92
CA GLN A 11 -13.25 -7.31 -1.83
C GLN A 11 -13.88 -6.24 -2.73
N GLY A 12 -13.35 -6.04 -3.95
CA GLY A 12 -13.90 -5.08 -4.92
C GLY A 12 -13.28 -3.68 -4.86
N ASP A 13 -12.63 -3.31 -3.76
CA ASP A 13 -11.94 -2.03 -3.60
C ASP A 13 -10.44 -2.15 -3.92
N LEU A 14 -9.79 -1.01 -4.23
CA LEU A 14 -8.35 -0.97 -4.49
C LEU A 14 -7.60 -0.33 -3.33
N TYR A 15 -6.45 -0.89 -2.96
CA TYR A 15 -5.57 -0.35 -1.93
C TYR A 15 -4.22 0.01 -2.54
N SER A 16 -3.71 1.19 -2.22
CA SER A 16 -2.45 1.74 -2.73
C SER A 16 -1.55 2.23 -1.61
N PHE A 17 -0.24 2.02 -1.75
CA PHE A 17 0.72 2.19 -0.66
C PHE A 17 2.00 2.93 -1.08
N GLY A 18 2.14 4.18 -0.62
CA GLY A 18 3.32 5.02 -0.79
C GLY A 18 3.58 5.42 -2.23
N ASP A 19 4.19 6.58 -2.46
CA ASP A 19 4.62 6.99 -3.80
C ASP A 19 5.85 7.91 -3.72
N TYR A 20 6.21 8.56 -4.82
CA TYR A 20 7.32 9.52 -4.83
C TYR A 20 7.09 10.75 -3.92
N GLU A 21 5.84 11.14 -3.67
CA GLU A 21 5.47 12.37 -2.96
C GLU A 21 5.17 12.14 -1.48
N ALA A 22 4.60 10.97 -1.14
CA ALA A 22 4.30 10.61 0.24
C ALA A 22 4.52 9.12 0.47
N LEU A 23 5.64 8.79 1.10
CA LEU A 23 6.02 7.40 1.36
C LEU A 23 5.02 6.68 2.29
N SER A 24 4.41 7.38 3.25
CA SER A 24 3.48 6.80 4.23
C SER A 24 2.02 6.84 3.80
N ARG A 25 1.72 7.26 2.57
CA ARG A 25 0.34 7.31 2.06
C ARG A 25 -0.21 5.90 1.92
N ALA A 26 -1.36 5.62 2.53
CA ALA A 26 -2.14 4.42 2.27
C ALA A 26 -3.57 4.86 1.94
N LEU A 27 -4.04 4.48 0.76
CA LEU A 27 -5.34 4.90 0.23
C LEU A 27 -6.17 3.69 -0.19
N LYS A 28 -7.47 3.80 0.03
CA LYS A 28 -8.49 2.92 -0.50
C LYS A 28 -9.26 3.64 -1.60
N TYR A 29 -9.48 2.99 -2.73
CA TYR A 29 -10.45 3.39 -3.73
C TYR A 29 -11.74 2.63 -3.45
N ASP A 30 -12.74 3.35 -2.97
CA ASP A 30 -14.11 2.84 -2.89
C ASP A 30 -14.66 2.76 -4.31
N SER A 31 -14.83 1.53 -4.80
CA SER A 31 -15.30 1.24 -6.16
C SER A 31 -16.76 1.64 -6.39
N THR A 32 -17.57 1.71 -5.32
CA THR A 32 -18.99 2.09 -5.36
C THR A 32 -19.10 3.61 -5.50
N ASN A 33 -18.40 4.33 -4.65
CA ASN A 33 -18.42 5.79 -4.62
C ASN A 33 -17.42 6.45 -5.59
N GLN A 34 -16.54 5.66 -6.18
CA GLN A 34 -15.49 6.08 -7.11
C GLN A 34 -14.56 7.15 -6.52
N THR A 35 -14.26 7.04 -5.23
CA THR A 35 -13.43 8.01 -4.50
C THR A 35 -12.24 7.34 -3.84
N TRP A 36 -11.14 8.08 -3.74
CA TRP A 36 -9.99 7.70 -2.94
C TRP A 36 -10.11 8.27 -1.54
N THR A 37 -9.99 7.43 -0.52
CA THR A 37 -10.00 7.81 0.90
C THR A 37 -8.75 7.29 1.61
N PRO A 38 -8.25 7.98 2.65
CA PRO A 38 -7.20 7.43 3.50
C PRO A 38 -7.64 6.17 4.23
N THR A 39 -6.75 5.18 4.34
CA THR A 39 -6.96 3.99 5.18
C THR A 39 -6.48 4.25 6.61
N ASN A 40 -6.92 3.42 7.57
CA ASN A 40 -6.35 3.38 8.92
C ASN A 40 -5.17 2.41 9.06
N LEU A 41 -4.78 1.73 7.97
CA LEU A 41 -3.67 0.80 7.97
C LEU A 41 -2.37 1.47 8.45
N PRO A 42 -1.64 0.86 9.40
CA PRO A 42 -0.42 1.43 9.97
C PRO A 42 0.79 1.23 9.02
N TYR A 43 0.70 1.81 7.82
CA TYR A 43 1.72 1.65 6.78
C TYR A 43 3.00 2.42 7.11
N ILE A 44 4.11 1.69 7.26
CA ILE A 44 5.44 2.26 7.40
C ILE A 44 5.95 2.66 6.02
N GLY A 45 6.27 3.95 5.88
CA GLY A 45 6.44 4.56 4.57
C GLY A 45 7.58 3.99 3.73
N ARG A 46 7.24 3.57 2.51
CA ARG A 46 8.15 3.07 1.48
C ARG A 46 7.48 3.15 0.10
N ARG A 47 8.27 3.01 -0.96
CA ARG A 47 7.82 2.97 -2.36
C ARG A 47 8.61 1.95 -3.15
N HIS A 48 8.29 1.76 -4.44
CA HIS A 48 8.87 0.71 -5.30
C HIS A 48 8.67 -0.69 -4.71
N THR A 49 7.52 -0.90 -4.06
CA THR A 49 7.14 -2.17 -3.45
C THR A 49 6.36 -3.02 -4.43
N ALA A 50 6.34 -4.32 -4.21
CA ALA A 50 5.30 -5.20 -4.73
C ALA A 50 4.22 -5.37 -3.66
N ALA A 51 2.97 -5.60 -4.07
CA ALA A 51 1.93 -5.98 -3.13
C ALA A 51 1.02 -7.08 -3.67
N VAL A 52 0.49 -7.89 -2.78
CA VAL A 52 -0.42 -9.01 -3.10
C VAL A 52 -1.41 -9.23 -1.97
N VAL A 53 -2.61 -9.71 -2.30
CA VAL A 53 -3.56 -10.23 -1.32
C VAL A 53 -3.38 -11.73 -1.20
N PHE A 54 -3.26 -12.21 0.03
CA PHE A 54 -3.19 -13.64 0.33
C PHE A 54 -3.84 -13.92 1.68
N ASN A 55 -4.80 -14.85 1.73
CA ASN A 55 -5.53 -15.22 2.95
C ASN A 55 -6.06 -14.01 3.74
N ASP A 56 -6.88 -13.17 3.10
CA ASP A 56 -7.49 -11.97 3.70
C ASP A 56 -6.51 -10.97 4.31
N SER A 57 -5.25 -11.00 3.85
CA SER A 57 -4.23 -10.05 4.24
C SER A 57 -3.57 -9.42 3.03
N ILE A 58 -3.22 -8.13 3.13
CA ILE A 58 -2.37 -7.45 2.16
C ILE A 58 -0.91 -7.57 2.59
N TYR A 59 -0.07 -8.05 1.69
CA TYR A 59 1.37 -8.13 1.85
C TYR A 59 2.01 -7.04 1.00
N VAL A 60 2.82 -6.17 1.60
CA VAL A 60 3.63 -5.17 0.90
C VAL A 60 5.10 -5.51 1.09
N ILE A 61 5.77 -5.86 -0.02
CA ILE A 61 7.08 -6.53 -0.04
C ILE A 61 8.15 -5.57 -0.55
N GLY A 62 9.25 -5.46 0.21
CA GLY A 62 10.48 -4.81 -0.21
C GLY A 62 10.39 -3.29 -0.27
N GLY A 63 10.90 -2.69 -1.35
CA GLY A 63 10.87 -1.26 -1.61
C GLY A 63 12.08 -0.46 -1.09
N ASN A 64 11.97 0.86 -1.14
CA ASN A 64 12.95 1.80 -0.57
C ASN A 64 12.29 3.01 0.08
N THR A 65 13.03 3.71 0.92
CA THR A 65 12.58 4.93 1.63
C THR A 65 12.95 6.24 0.91
N GLY A 66 13.32 6.18 -0.37
CA GLY A 66 13.67 7.37 -1.16
C GLY A 66 14.75 7.09 -2.20
N SER A 67 15.07 8.09 -3.05
CA SER A 67 15.99 7.90 -4.20
C SER A 67 17.43 7.58 -3.79
N ARG A 68 17.80 7.89 -2.55
CA ARG A 68 19.08 7.55 -1.92
C ARG A 68 18.88 6.82 -0.59
N GLY A 69 17.65 6.34 -0.33
CA GLY A 69 17.31 5.60 0.89
C GLY A 69 17.70 4.13 0.78
N PRO A 70 17.79 3.41 1.92
CA PRO A 70 18.02 1.97 1.92
C PRO A 70 16.93 1.22 1.13
N PHE A 71 17.34 0.14 0.47
CA PHE A 71 16.44 -0.91 0.05
C PHE A 71 16.04 -1.74 1.26
N LEU A 72 14.80 -2.23 1.25
CA LEU A 72 14.22 -2.95 2.36
C LEU A 72 14.02 -4.42 1.95
N ASP A 73 14.38 -5.33 2.84
CA ASP A 73 14.21 -6.79 2.73
C ASP A 73 13.04 -7.29 3.59
N THR A 74 12.21 -6.36 4.05
CA THR A 74 11.08 -6.62 4.96
C THR A 74 9.74 -6.67 4.23
N VAL A 75 8.79 -7.39 4.83
CA VAL A 75 7.40 -7.46 4.40
C VAL A 75 6.52 -6.82 5.47
N GLN A 76 5.60 -5.95 5.06
CA GLN A 76 4.51 -5.47 5.90
C GLN A 76 3.26 -6.27 5.59
N VAL A 77 2.56 -6.73 6.63
CA VAL A 77 1.34 -7.52 6.49
C VAL A 77 0.21 -6.80 7.21
N PHE A 78 -0.90 -6.63 6.52
CA PHE A 78 -2.12 -6.02 7.05
C PHE A 78 -3.23 -7.05 7.01
N ASP A 79 -3.73 -7.44 8.19
CA ASP A 79 -4.92 -8.27 8.31
C ASP A 79 -6.15 -7.41 7.98
N MET A 80 -6.86 -7.78 6.92
CA MET A 80 -7.98 -7.02 6.38
C MET A 80 -9.33 -7.50 6.93
N ALA A 81 -9.35 -8.53 7.78
CA ALA A 81 -10.56 -8.95 8.48
C ALA A 81 -10.90 -8.01 9.65
N VAL A 82 -9.96 -7.15 10.04
CA VAL A 82 -10.06 -6.23 11.19
C VAL A 82 -9.94 -4.75 10.81
N GLU A 83 -9.87 -4.43 9.51
CA GLU A 83 -9.90 -3.04 9.00
C GLU A 83 -11.32 -2.46 8.97
#